data_AF-I1QTD7-F1
#
_entry.id   AF-I1QTD7-F1
#
_cell.length_a   1.000
_cell.length_b   1.000
_cell.length_c   1.000
_cell.angle_alpha   90.00
_cell.angle_beta   90.00
_cell.angle_gamma   90.00
#
_symmetry.space_group_name_H-M   'P 1'
#
loop_
_entity.id
_entity.type
_entity.pdbx_description
1 polymer ?
#
loop_
_entity_poly.entity_id
_entity_poly.type
_entity_poly.pdbx_seq_one_letter_code
_entity_poly.pdbx_strand_id
1 'polypeptide(L)' 'MKRYLEAVRSMEKCFIGITVEHLPRGQNEEADALAKSAACDGPHSPGIFFEVLYASSVPMDSLEVMAIDQVKLGEDPCD' A
#
# COMPACT_ATOMS: atom_id res chain seq x y z
N MET A 1 10.25 -2.50 8.24
CA MET A 1 10.82 -1.44 7.37
C MET A 1 11.98 -1.91 6.49
N LYS A 2 13.01 -2.60 7.03
CA LYS A 2 14.21 -3.02 6.27
C LYS A 2 13.92 -3.72 4.93
N ARG A 3 13.00 -4.69 4.91
CA ARG A 3 12.66 -5.47 3.71
C ARG A 3 12.02 -4.62 2.59
N TYR A 4 11.17 -3.65 2.95
CA TYR A 4 10.60 -2.71 1.98
C TYR A 4 11.67 -1.81 1.37
N LEU A 5 12.62 -1.33 2.18
CA LEU A 5 13.75 -0.55 1.68
C LEU A 5 14.64 -1.36 0.74
N GLU A 6 14.86 -2.64 1.04
CA GLU A 6 15.60 -3.56 0.16
C GLU A 6 14.87 -3.77 -1.17
N ALA A 7 13.55 -3.95 -1.15
CA ALA A 7 12.74 -4.07 -2.36
C ALA A 7 12.80 -2.80 -3.22
N VAL A 8 12.62 -1.62 -2.62
CA VAL A 8 12.73 -0.32 -3.31
C VAL A 8 14.11 -0.16 -3.94
N ARG A 9 15.19 -0.41 -3.19
CA ARG A 9 16.57 -0.36 -3.71
C ARG A 9 16.84 -1.37 -4.82
N SER A 10 16.18 -2.53 -4.78
CA SER A 10 16.30 -3.52 -5.85
C SER A 10 15.62 -3.01 -7.12
N MET A 11 14.45 -2.36 -7.00
CA MET A 11 13.75 -1.75 -8.13
C MET A 11 14.52 -0.56 -8.72
N GLU A 12 15.19 0.24 -7.89
CA GLU A 12 15.99 1.38 -8.35
C GLU A 12 17.08 0.96 -9.36
N LYS A 13 17.63 -0.25 -9.22
CA LYS A 13 18.66 -0.79 -10.14
C LYS A 13 18.15 -1.04 -11.56
N CYS A 14 16.84 -1.10 -11.77
CA CYS A 14 16.25 -1.28 -13.09
C CYS A 14 16.27 0.00 -13.92
N PHE A 15 16.62 1.14 -13.33
CA PHE A 15 16.66 2.44 -13.99
C PHE A 15 18.11 2.88 -14.20
N ILE A 16 18.35 3.65 -15.26
CA ILE A 16 19.67 4.23 -15.55
C ILE A 16 20.06 5.27 -14.47
N GLY A 17 19.07 5.93 -13.86
CA GLY A 17 19.23 6.84 -12.74
C GLY A 17 17.88 7.30 -12.19
N ILE A 18 17.83 7.64 -10.90
CA ILE A 18 16.64 8.15 -10.21
C ILE A 18 17.06 9.32 -9.34
N THR A 19 16.22 10.35 -9.30
CA THR A 19 16.31 11.46 -8.34
C THR A 19 15.14 11.35 -7.37
N VAL A 20 15.42 11.49 -6.08
CA VAL A 20 14.39 11.53 -5.03
C VAL A 20 14.33 12.94 -4.47
N GLU A 21 13.14 13.54 -4.51
CA GLU A 21 12.89 14.88 -4.00
C GLU A 21 11.79 14.84 -2.93
N HIS A 22 11.99 15.62 -1.88
CA HIS A 22 10.94 15.83 -0.88
C HIS A 22 9.98 16.91 -1.38
N LEU A 23 8.71 16.54 -1.53
CA LEU A 23 7.64 17.47 -1.87
C LEU A 23 6.74 17.74 -0.66
N PRO A 24 6.34 19.01 -0.43
CA PRO A 24 5.24 19.35 0.45
C PRO A 24 3.98 18.54 0.13
N ARG A 25 3.20 18.19 1.17
CA ARG A 25 2.01 17.34 1.00
C ARG A 25 1.01 17.87 -0.04
N GLY A 26 0.77 19.19 -0.06
CA GLY A 26 -0.13 19.83 -1.04
C GLY A 26 0.40 19.85 -2.48
N GLN A 27 1.61 19.33 -2.73
CA GLN A 27 2.17 19.16 -4.07
C GLN A 27 2.22 17.68 -4.50
N ASN A 28 1.65 16.77 -3.69
CA ASN A 28 1.58 15.33 -3.96
C ASN A 28 0.13 14.80 -3.87
N GLU A 29 -0.84 15.66 -4.23
CA GLU A 29 -2.28 15.43 -4.01
C GLU A 29 -2.81 14.18 -4.73
N GLU A 30 -2.34 13.93 -5.96
CA GLU A 30 -2.76 12.77 -6.74
C GLU A 30 -2.37 11.45 -6.07
N ALA A 31 -1.11 11.33 -5.62
CA ALA A 31 -0.64 10.15 -4.90
C ALA A 31 -1.34 9.97 -3.54
N ASP A 32 -1.60 11.06 -2.81
CA ASP A 32 -2.36 11.04 -1.55
C ASP A 32 -3.82 10.59 -1.78
N ALA A 33 -4.47 11.06 -2.85
CA ALA A 33 -5.82 10.66 -3.22
C ALA A 33 -5.90 9.17 -3.58
N LEU A 34 -4.95 8.66 -4.37
CA LEU A 34 -4.87 7.24 -4.73
C LEU A 34 -4.63 6.37 -3.49
N ALA A 35 -3.69 6.76 -2.61
CA ALA A 35 -3.41 6.02 -1.38
C ALA A 35 -4.64 5.95 -0.46
N LYS A 36 -5.39 7.05 -0.32
CA LYS A 36 -6.64 7.07 0.45
C LYS A 36 -7.72 6.18 -0.17
N SER A 37 -7.91 6.25 -1.49
CA SER A 37 -8.88 5.40 -2.20
C SER A 37 -8.58 3.92 -2.00
N ALA A 38 -7.30 3.53 -2.08
CA ALA A 38 -6.87 2.15 -1.88
C ALA A 38 -7.00 1.68 -0.42
N ALA A 39 -6.79 2.58 0.55
CA ALA A 39 -6.92 2.25 1.98
C ALA A 39 -8.38 2.14 2.45
N CYS A 40 -9.31 2.80 1.77
CA CYS A 40 -10.73 2.88 2.17
C CYS A 40 -11.65 1.98 1.32
N ASP A 41 -11.12 1.05 0.52
CA ASP A 41 -11.85 0.23 -0.45
C ASP A 41 -12.83 1.08 -1.31
N GLY A 42 -12.45 2.32 -1.60
CA GLY A 42 -13.30 3.29 -2.27
C GLY A 42 -13.42 3.00 -3.77
N PRO A 43 -14.55 3.37 -4.42
CA PRO A 43 -14.70 3.20 -5.86
C PRO A 43 -13.62 4.00 -6.60
N HIS A 44 -12.76 3.28 -7.32
CA HIS A 44 -11.75 3.90 -8.17
C HIS A 44 -12.42 4.60 -9.36
N SER A 45 -11.83 5.72 -9.80
CA SER A 45 -12.31 6.44 -10.98
C SER A 45 -12.24 5.57 -12.24
N PRO A 46 -13.11 5.78 -13.24
CA PRO A 46 -13.07 5.05 -14.50
C PRO A 46 -11.69 5.16 -15.18
N GLY A 47 -11.10 4.03 -15.55
CA GLY A 47 -9.77 3.97 -16.19
C GLY A 47 -8.60 3.74 -15.24
N ILE A 48 -8.83 3.68 -13.92
CA ILE A 48 -7.81 3.27 -12.95
C ILE A 48 -7.73 1.74 -12.90
N PHE A 49 -6.57 1.20 -13.21
CA PHE A 49 -6.26 -0.22 -12.97
C PHE A 49 -5.79 -0.38 -11.53
N PHE A 50 -6.39 -1.33 -10.81
CA PHE A 50 -5.99 -1.69 -9.46
C PHE A 50 -5.92 -3.20 -9.31
N GLU A 51 -5.05 -3.65 -8.41
CA GLU A 51 -4.90 -5.05 -8.03
C GLU A 51 -5.04 -5.15 -6.52
N VAL A 52 -5.87 -6.08 -6.06
CA VAL A 52 -6.00 -6.38 -4.63
C VAL A 52 -5.03 -7.51 -4.32
N LEU A 53 -3.97 -7.17 -3.57
CA LEU A 53 -3.00 -8.16 -3.11
C LEU A 53 -3.47 -8.81 -1.82
N TYR A 54 -3.75 -10.12 -1.88
CA TYR A 54 -4.07 -10.92 -0.70
C TYR A 54 -2.82 -11.46 0.01
N ALA A 55 -1.68 -11.49 -0.68
CA ALA A 55 -0.39 -11.91 -0.14
C ALA A 55 0.49 -10.69 0.17
N SER A 56 1.40 -10.85 1.13
CA SER A 56 2.39 -9.80 1.45
C SER A 56 3.20 -9.41 0.21
N SER A 57 3.32 -8.11 -0.04
CA SER A 57 4.09 -7.54 -1.16
C SER A 57 5.60 -7.78 -1.05
N VAL A 58 6.08 -8.17 0.13
CA VAL A 58 7.45 -8.64 0.32
C VAL A 58 7.41 -10.04 0.91
N PRO A 59 8.13 -11.04 0.33
CA PRO A 59 8.15 -12.40 0.84
C PRO A 59 8.55 -12.41 2.31
N MET A 60 7.71 -13.04 3.14
CA MET A 60 8.07 -13.37 4.51
C MET A 60 8.76 -14.72 4.51
N ASP A 61 10.07 -14.71 4.25
CA ASP A 61 10.87 -15.88 4.63
C ASP A 61 10.78 -15.99 6.16
N SER A 62 10.31 -17.14 6.62
CA SER A 62 10.01 -17.57 8.00
C SER A 62 8.68 -17.10 8.61
N LEU A 63 7.74 -18.06 8.69
CA LEU A 63 6.75 -18.41 9.72
C LEU A 63 6.46 -17.48 10.93
N GLU A 64 6.54 -16.16 10.82
CA GLU A 64 5.81 -15.27 11.75
C GLU A 64 4.47 -14.94 11.11
N VAL A 65 3.57 -15.91 11.22
CA VAL A 65 2.13 -15.68 11.09
C VAL A 65 1.76 -14.68 12.17
N MET A 66 1.82 -13.40 11.85
CA MET A 66 1.05 -12.40 12.58
C MET A 66 -0.39 -12.66 12.19
N ALA A 67 -1.02 -13.57 12.93
CA ALA A 67 -2.47 -13.73 12.96
C ALA A 67 -3.02 -12.32 13.21
N ILE A 68 -3.48 -11.67 12.14
CA ILE A 68 -4.42 -10.59 12.29
C ILE A 68 -5.66 -11.31 12.76
N ASP A 69 -5.91 -11.29 14.07
CA ASP A 69 -7.20 -11.70 14.61
C ASP A 69 -8.23 -10.91 13.82
N GLN A 70 -9.00 -11.63 13.01
CA GLN A 70 -10.22 -11.08 12.45
C GLN A 70 -11.15 -10.85 13.64
N VAL A 71 -10.99 -9.68 14.28
CA VAL A 71 -11.98 -9.14 15.19
C VAL A 71 -13.25 -9.09 14.36
N LYS A 72 -14.18 -10.00 14.66
CA LYS A 72 -15.54 -9.97 14.15
C LYS A 72 -16.02 -8.53 14.29
N LEU A 73 -16.23 -7.87 13.15
CA LEU A 73 -17.00 -6.65 13.08
C LEU A 73 -18.38 -7.00 13.63
N GLY A 74 -18.62 -6.65 14.90
CA GLY A 74 -19.91 -6.82 15.53
C GLY A 74 -20.94 -6.04 14.74
N GLU A 75 -22.07 -6.66 14.43
CA GLU A 75 -23.22 -5.98 13.86
C GLU A 75 -23.65 -4.86 14.82
N ASP A 76 -23.63 -3.62 14.34
CA ASP A 76 -24.16 -2.48 15.08
C ASP A 76 -25.70 -2.56 15.02
N PRO A 77 -26.42 -2.62 16.16
CA PRO A 77 -27.87 -2.55 16.14
C PRO A 77 -28.29 -1.11 15.85
N CYS A 78 -29.12 -0.94 14.83
CA CYS A 78 -29.82 0.30 14.55
C CYS A 78 -30.60 0.77 15.79
N ASP A 79 -30.45 2.05 16.14
CA ASP A 79 -31.48 2.87 16.80
C ASP A 79 -31.64 4.19 16.03
#